data_AF-A0AAE1HK65-F1
#
_entry.id   AF-A0AAE1HK65-F1
#
_cell.length_a   1.000
_cell.length_b   1.000
_cell.length_c   1.000
_cell.angle_alpha   90.00
_cell.angle_beta   90.00
_cell.angle_gamma   90.00
#
_symmetry.space_group_name_H-M   'P 1'
#
loop_
_entity.id
_entity.type
_entity.pdbx_description
1 polymer ?
#
loop_
_entity_poly.entity_id
_entity_poly.type
_entity_poly.pdbx_seq_one_letter_code
_entity_poly.pdbx_strand_id
1 'polypeptide(L)'
;MVVDEIHHGWPVAHLISSKPDSATLKYFFQCLKARLGENSVNCVITDDDPALINAMNEGFSADLPHILCIWHVLKNFKENLRSKASKDLYDTMLSEVRVIMNEDNEGLFLKLIDGFQKKYENDKNASHFIDYFRKYYLNRPHKWALCYRQFPHGGVNTTGHLESFHNRLKKTWLKRKVNKRLDDIITILFE
;
A
#
# COMPACT_ATOMS: atom_id res chain seq x y z
N MET A 1 4.42 11.44 0.20
CA MET A 1 5.90 11.33 0.16
C MET A 1 6.27 10.84 -1.22
N VAL A 2 7.31 11.42 -1.81
CA VAL A 2 7.87 11.01 -3.10
C VAL A 2 9.28 10.49 -2.86
N VAL A 3 9.74 9.52 -3.65
CA VAL A 3 11.09 8.97 -3.56
C VAL A 3 11.88 9.46 -4.76
N ASP A 4 13.10 9.95 -4.52
CA ASP A 4 14.01 10.39 -5.59
C ASP A 4 14.85 9.22 -6.17
N GLU A 5 15.69 9.53 -7.15
CA GLU A 5 16.52 8.56 -7.87
C GLU A 5 17.59 7.88 -7.00
N ILE A 6 17.92 8.46 -5.84
CA ILE A 6 18.88 7.89 -4.88
C ILE A 6 18.16 7.25 -3.66
N HIS A 7 16.86 6.98 -3.78
CA HIS A 7 16.01 6.34 -2.78
C HIS A 7 15.82 7.13 -1.47
N HIS A 8 15.90 8.46 -1.52
CA HIS A 8 15.47 9.30 -0.40
C HIS A 8 13.98 9.64 -0.50
N GLY A 9 13.29 9.51 0.64
CA GLY A 9 11.87 9.84 0.76
C GLY A 9 11.67 11.28 1.20
N TRP A 10 11.00 12.08 0.37
CA TRP A 10 10.71 13.48 0.60
C TRP A 10 9.22 13.70 0.89
N PRO A 11 8.84 14.27 2.05
CA PRO A 11 7.50 14.76 2.25
C PRO A 11 7.27 16.00 1.37
N VAL A 12 6.35 15.91 0.40
CA VAL A 12 6.07 17.00 -0.55
C VAL A 12 4.88 17.86 -0.16
N ALA A 13 4.04 17.36 0.76
CA ALA A 13 2.87 18.05 1.26
C ALA A 13 2.41 17.45 2.59
N HIS A 14 1.79 18.28 3.42
CA HIS A 14 1.17 17.88 4.68
C HIS A 14 -0.28 18.36 4.71
N LEU A 15 -1.19 17.49 5.16
CA LEU A 15 -2.58 17.85 5.44
C LEU A 15 -2.81 17.82 6.95
N ILE A 16 -3.11 18.98 7.53
CA ILE A 16 -3.56 19.09 8.92
C ILE A 16 -5.05 19.43 8.86
N SER A 17 -5.89 18.50 9.34
CA SER A 17 -7.34 18.70 9.39
C SER A 17 -7.91 18.12 10.68
N SER A 18 -9.00 18.71 11.17
CA SER A 18 -9.79 18.16 12.26
C SER A 18 -10.59 16.93 11.83
N LYS A 19 -10.89 16.79 10.52
CA LYS A 19 -11.58 15.64 9.92
C LYS A 19 -11.00 15.34 8.53
N PRO A 20 -10.47 14.13 8.27
CA PRO A 20 -10.02 13.72 6.95
C PRO A 20 -11.19 13.10 6.16
N ASP A 21 -12.28 13.83 5.98
CA ASP A 21 -13.39 13.36 5.15
C ASP A 21 -13.05 13.44 3.64
N SER A 22 -13.88 12.80 2.81
CA SER A 22 -13.64 12.74 1.36
C SER A 22 -13.53 14.12 0.71
N ALA A 23 -14.32 15.10 1.17
CA ALA A 23 -14.28 16.46 0.65
C ALA A 23 -12.95 17.16 0.98
N THR A 24 -12.47 17.00 2.21
CA THR A 24 -11.19 17.54 2.67
C THR A 24 -10.02 16.92 1.90
N LEU A 25 -9.99 15.59 1.78
CA LEU A 25 -8.94 14.88 1.04
C LEU A 25 -8.94 15.28 -0.44
N LYS A 26 -10.12 15.33 -1.07
CA LYS A 26 -10.27 15.79 -2.46
C LYS A 26 -9.70 17.19 -2.65
N TYR A 27 -10.12 18.15 -1.80
CA TYR A 27 -9.63 19.53 -1.88
C TYR A 27 -8.11 19.62 -1.71
N PHE A 28 -7.55 18.83 -0.78
CA PHE A 28 -6.10 18.75 -0.60
C PHE A 28 -5.39 18.30 -1.89
N PHE A 29 -5.88 17.24 -2.54
CA PHE A 29 -5.27 16.76 -3.79
C PHE A 29 -5.49 17.69 -4.98
N GLN A 30 -6.59 18.46 -5.01
CA GLN A 30 -6.79 19.54 -6.00
C GLN A 30 -5.75 20.66 -5.83
N CYS A 31 -5.51 21.09 -4.58
CA CYS A 31 -4.46 22.06 -4.27
C CYS A 31 -3.08 21.53 -4.67
N LEU A 32 -2.80 20.25 -4.40
CA LEU A 32 -1.54 19.63 -4.77
C LEU A 32 -1.38 19.55 -6.31
N LYS A 33 -2.43 19.16 -7.05
CA LYS A 33 -2.44 19.19 -8.52
C LYS A 33 -2.13 20.59 -9.05
N ALA A 34 -2.81 21.62 -8.54
CA ALA A 34 -2.60 23.00 -8.97
C ALA A 34 -1.16 23.49 -8.76
N ARG A 35 -0.45 22.94 -7.76
CA ARG A 35 0.96 23.25 -7.49
C ARG A 35 1.96 22.46 -8.33
N LEU A 36 1.66 21.19 -8.60
CA LEU A 36 2.56 20.30 -9.34
C LEU A 36 2.41 20.44 -10.86
N GLY A 37 1.25 20.88 -11.35
CA GLY A 37 0.90 20.93 -12.77
C GLY A 37 0.22 19.65 -13.26
N GLU A 38 -0.04 19.58 -14.57
CA GLU A 38 -0.63 18.39 -15.20
C GLU A 38 0.40 17.25 -15.31
N ASN A 39 -0.09 16.00 -15.26
CA ASN A 39 0.71 14.76 -15.41
C ASN A 39 1.87 14.58 -14.42
N SER A 40 1.77 15.16 -13.23
CA SER A 40 2.85 15.12 -12.23
C SER A 40 2.90 13.86 -11.36
N VAL A 41 1.93 12.95 -11.48
CA VAL A 41 1.83 11.75 -10.64
C VAL A 41 1.74 10.51 -11.52
N ASN A 42 2.79 9.70 -11.51
CA ASN A 42 2.86 8.46 -12.29
C ASN A 42 2.08 7.32 -11.63
N CYS A 43 2.10 7.23 -10.30
CA CYS A 43 1.42 6.19 -9.56
C CYS A 43 1.23 6.55 -8.09
N VAL A 44 0.33 5.81 -7.44
CA VAL A 44 0.04 5.91 -6.01
C VAL A 44 0.28 4.58 -5.33
N ILE A 45 0.88 4.63 -4.13
CA ILE A 45 1.11 3.46 -3.28
C ILE A 45 0.38 3.67 -1.95
N THR A 46 -0.52 2.75 -1.58
CA THR A 46 -1.23 2.79 -0.29
C THR A 46 -1.22 1.42 0.42
N ASP A 47 -1.69 1.39 1.65
CA ASP A 47 -1.97 0.20 2.45
C ASP A 47 -3.39 -0.36 2.23
N ASP A 48 -3.98 -0.13 1.05
CA ASP A 48 -5.34 -0.55 0.65
C ASP A 48 -6.46 0.27 1.32
N ASP A 49 -6.31 1.60 1.33
CA ASP A 49 -7.33 2.54 1.78
C ASP A 49 -8.18 3.05 0.59
N PRO A 50 -9.44 2.57 0.43
CA PRO A 50 -10.30 2.96 -0.69
C PRO A 50 -10.71 4.44 -0.65
N ALA A 51 -10.87 5.02 0.55
CA ALA A 51 -11.28 6.41 0.68
C ALA A 51 -10.15 7.34 0.20
N LEU A 52 -8.91 6.99 0.55
CA LEU A 52 -7.73 7.74 0.16
C LEU A 52 -7.49 7.71 -1.36
N ILE A 53 -7.58 6.54 -2.01
CA ILE A 53 -7.39 6.45 -3.47
C ILE A 53 -8.52 7.14 -4.24
N ASN A 54 -9.77 7.02 -3.80
CA ASN A 54 -10.90 7.70 -4.43
C ASN A 54 -10.71 9.23 -4.37
N ALA A 55 -10.30 9.74 -3.21
CA ALA A 55 -10.01 11.16 -3.05
C ALA A 55 -8.84 11.64 -3.93
N MET A 56 -7.79 10.82 -4.09
CA MET A 56 -6.69 11.13 -5.01
C MET A 56 -7.15 11.17 -6.46
N ASN A 57 -7.89 10.17 -6.93
CA ASN A 57 -8.40 10.13 -8.29
C ASN A 57 -9.30 11.34 -8.60
N GLU A 58 -10.23 11.67 -7.69
CA GLU A 58 -11.09 12.84 -7.83
C GLU A 58 -10.30 14.16 -7.78
N GLY A 59 -9.34 14.28 -6.86
CA GLY A 59 -8.60 15.51 -6.65
C GLY A 59 -7.57 15.81 -7.74
N PHE A 60 -6.90 14.78 -8.25
CA PHE A 60 -6.03 14.89 -9.43
C PHE A 60 -6.82 14.89 -10.75
N SER A 61 -8.12 14.57 -10.71
CA SER A 61 -8.98 14.43 -11.89
C SER A 61 -8.37 13.46 -12.91
N ALA A 62 -7.86 12.33 -12.42
CA ALA A 62 -7.19 11.31 -13.19
C ALA A 62 -7.46 9.93 -12.57
N ASP A 63 -7.45 8.88 -13.38
CA ASP A 63 -7.42 7.51 -12.87
C ASP A 63 -5.96 7.11 -12.63
N LEU A 64 -5.50 7.29 -11.40
CA LEU A 64 -4.09 7.10 -11.06
C LEU A 64 -3.78 5.59 -10.94
N PRO A 65 -2.71 5.10 -11.58
CA PRO A 65 -2.21 3.76 -11.34
C PRO A 65 -1.98 3.52 -9.85
N HIS A 66 -2.70 2.56 -9.28
CA HIS A 66 -2.65 2.27 -7.85
C HIS A 66 -2.08 0.89 -7.58
N ILE A 67 -0.99 0.85 -6.82
CA ILE A 67 -0.38 -0.38 -6.30
C ILE A 67 -0.43 -0.40 -4.77
N LEU A 68 -0.49 -1.60 -4.19
CA LEU A 68 -0.44 -1.81 -2.75
C LEU A 68 1.01 -1.88 -2.27
N CYS A 69 1.25 -1.42 -1.05
CA CYS A 69 2.51 -1.66 -0.37
C CYS A 69 2.75 -3.17 -0.18
N ILE A 70 3.83 -3.72 -0.75
CA ILE A 70 4.11 -5.18 -0.69
C ILE A 70 4.29 -5.67 0.75
N TRP A 71 4.80 -4.80 1.63
CA TRP A 71 4.98 -5.14 3.04
C TRP A 71 3.63 -5.34 3.74
N HIS A 72 2.68 -4.45 3.49
CA HIS A 72 1.32 -4.56 4.03
C HIS A 72 0.57 -5.76 3.46
N VAL A 73 0.72 -6.04 2.16
CA VAL A 73 0.17 -7.25 1.54
C VAL A 73 0.72 -8.51 2.22
N LEU A 74 2.05 -8.62 2.39
CA LEU A 74 2.67 -9.77 3.05
C LEU A 74 2.26 -9.88 4.52
N LYS A 75 2.13 -8.75 5.23
CA LYS A 75 1.63 -8.71 6.60
C LYS A 75 0.20 -9.25 6.67
N ASN A 76 -0.69 -8.80 5.79
CA ASN A 76 -2.07 -9.27 5.71
C ASN A 76 -2.11 -10.78 5.39
N PHE A 77 -1.27 -11.28 4.49
CA PHE A 77 -1.20 -12.73 4.25
C PHE A 77 -0.75 -13.50 5.48
N LYS A 78 0.27 -13.05 6.22
CA LYS A 78 0.68 -13.70 7.47
C LYS A 78 -0.47 -13.75 8.49
N GLU A 79 -1.14 -12.63 8.72
CA GLU A 79 -2.24 -12.55 9.71
C GLU A 79 -3.44 -13.42 9.30
N ASN A 80 -3.77 -13.44 8.01
CA ASN A 80 -4.88 -14.24 7.50
C ASN A 80 -4.54 -15.73 7.42
N LEU A 81 -3.30 -16.11 7.08
CA LEU A 81 -2.87 -17.51 7.16
C LEU A 81 -2.92 -18.02 8.59
N ARG A 82 -2.43 -17.25 9.59
CA ARG A 82 -2.49 -17.67 11.01
C ARG A 82 -3.91 -17.90 11.51
N SER A 83 -4.88 -17.14 10.98
CA SER A 83 -6.27 -17.18 11.45
C SER A 83 -7.20 -18.05 10.60
N LYS A 84 -6.80 -18.39 9.36
CA LYS A 84 -7.68 -19.06 8.37
C LYS A 84 -7.07 -20.33 7.76
N ALA A 85 -5.84 -20.68 8.11
CA ALA A 85 -5.24 -21.96 7.75
C ALA A 85 -4.80 -22.69 9.02
N SER A 86 -4.67 -24.02 8.93
CA SER A 86 -4.11 -24.81 10.02
C SER A 86 -2.63 -24.47 10.25
N LYS A 87 -2.16 -24.69 11.48
CA LYS A 87 -0.80 -24.32 11.91
C LYS A 87 0.30 -25.04 11.12
N ASP A 88 0.06 -26.29 10.75
CA ASP A 88 0.95 -27.13 9.95
C ASP A 88 1.10 -26.65 8.50
N LEU A 89 0.10 -25.97 7.95
CA LEU A 89 0.14 -25.41 6.60
C LEU A 89 0.75 -24.02 6.53
N TYR A 90 0.79 -23.29 7.65
CA TYR A 90 1.17 -21.88 7.70
C TYR A 90 2.50 -21.57 7.00
N ASP A 91 3.58 -22.27 7.36
CA ASP A 91 4.92 -21.98 6.82
C ASP A 91 5.02 -22.30 5.32
N THR A 92 4.44 -23.43 4.91
CA THR A 92 4.40 -23.86 3.51
C THR A 92 3.61 -22.88 2.65
N MET A 93 2.38 -22.54 3.06
CA MET A 93 1.53 -21.61 2.31
C MET A 93 2.12 -20.20 2.28
N LEU A 94 2.72 -19.74 3.38
CA LEU A 94 3.38 -18.44 3.41
C LEU A 94 4.58 -18.38 2.46
N SER A 95 5.36 -19.45 2.36
CA SER A 95 6.46 -19.57 1.41
C SER A 95 5.95 -19.47 -0.03
N GLU A 96 4.93 -20.25 -0.38
CA GLU A 96 4.35 -20.27 -1.73
C GLU A 96 3.70 -18.94 -2.12
N VAL A 97 2.92 -18.33 -1.23
CA VAL A 97 2.34 -17.00 -1.46
C VAL A 97 3.44 -15.95 -1.63
N ARG A 98 4.55 -16.04 -0.89
CA ARG A 98 5.68 -15.14 -1.08
C ARG A 98 6.33 -15.32 -2.45
N VAL A 99 6.51 -16.54 -2.92
CA VAL A 99 7.02 -16.81 -4.28
C VAL A 99 6.07 -16.17 -5.31
N ILE A 100 4.77 -16.43 -5.20
CA ILE A 100 3.75 -15.84 -6.09
C ILE A 100 3.81 -14.31 -6.09
N MET A 101 3.90 -13.68 -4.90
CA MET A 101 3.96 -12.22 -4.80
C MET A 101 5.17 -11.61 -5.50
N ASN A 102 6.33 -12.26 -5.41
CA ASN A 102 7.61 -11.73 -5.89
C ASN A 102 7.99 -12.23 -7.29
N GLU A 103 7.14 -13.04 -7.92
CA GLU A 103 7.31 -13.47 -9.30
C GLU A 103 7.29 -12.26 -10.24
N ASP A 104 8.26 -12.19 -11.15
CA ASP A 104 8.44 -11.09 -12.09
C ASP A 104 7.92 -11.44 -13.50
N ASN A 105 7.75 -12.72 -13.81
CA ASN A 105 7.18 -13.20 -15.05
C ASN A 105 5.67 -13.46 -14.92
N GLU A 106 4.86 -12.71 -15.68
CA GLU A 106 3.40 -12.85 -15.66
C GLU A 106 2.92 -14.28 -16.00
N GLY A 107 3.54 -14.93 -16.97
CA GLY A 107 3.18 -16.29 -17.38
C GLY A 107 3.46 -17.34 -16.30
N LEU A 108 4.58 -17.22 -15.59
CA LEU A 108 4.89 -18.07 -14.44
C LEU A 108 3.99 -17.75 -13.24
N PHE A 109 3.72 -16.48 -12.99
CA PHE A 109 2.80 -16.02 -11.94
C PHE A 109 1.42 -16.66 -12.08
N LEU A 110 0.85 -16.66 -13.29
CA LEU A 110 -0.45 -17.27 -13.57
C LEU A 110 -0.44 -18.77 -13.29
N LYS A 111 0.62 -19.48 -13.67
CA LYS A 111 0.80 -20.91 -13.37
C LYS A 111 0.91 -21.17 -11.87
N LEU A 112 1.65 -20.34 -11.14
CA LEU A 112 1.83 -20.48 -9.69
C LEU A 112 0.51 -20.24 -8.95
N ILE A 113 -0.28 -19.24 -9.34
CA ILE A 113 -1.61 -19.00 -8.74
C ILE A 113 -2.57 -20.15 -9.02
N ASP A 114 -2.61 -20.65 -10.26
CA ASP A 114 -3.46 -21.79 -10.63
C ASP A 114 -3.06 -23.05 -9.84
N GLY A 115 -1.76 -23.34 -9.77
CA GLY A 115 -1.22 -24.46 -9.00
C GLY A 115 -1.51 -24.34 -7.49
N PHE A 116 -1.33 -23.15 -6.92
CA PHE A 116 -1.63 -22.89 -5.51
C PHE A 116 -3.11 -23.10 -5.19
N GLN A 117 -4.01 -22.62 -6.05
CA GLN A 117 -5.45 -22.84 -5.86
C GLN A 117 -5.80 -24.32 -5.94
N LYS A 118 -5.36 -25.03 -6.99
CA LYS A 118 -5.65 -26.47 -7.16
C LYS A 118 -5.11 -27.32 -6.02
N LYS A 119 -3.94 -26.95 -5.48
CA LYS A 119 -3.32 -27.65 -4.36
C LYS A 119 -4.18 -27.61 -3.08
N TYR A 120 -4.90 -26.51 -2.85
CA TYR A 120 -5.58 -26.25 -1.58
C TYR A 120 -7.11 -26.12 -1.68
N GLU A 121 -7.69 -26.08 -2.88
CA GLU A 121 -9.13 -25.83 -3.05
C GLU A 121 -10.05 -26.87 -2.39
N ASN A 122 -9.57 -28.11 -2.25
CA ASN A 122 -10.29 -29.20 -1.60
C ASN A 122 -9.77 -29.51 -0.19
N ASP A 123 -8.77 -28.76 0.29
CA ASP A 123 -8.19 -28.94 1.62
C ASP A 123 -9.01 -28.16 2.66
N LYS A 124 -9.72 -28.90 3.51
CA LYS A 124 -10.52 -28.32 4.60
C LYS A 124 -9.69 -27.43 5.52
N ASN A 125 -8.40 -27.75 5.70
CA ASN A 125 -7.48 -27.02 6.57
C ASN A 125 -7.00 -25.69 5.97
N ALA A 126 -7.22 -25.45 4.68
CA ALA A 126 -6.85 -24.22 3.98
C ALA A 126 -8.06 -23.46 3.38
N SER A 127 -9.25 -24.07 3.38
CA SER A 127 -10.46 -23.56 2.73
C SER A 127 -10.76 -22.09 3.03
N HIS A 128 -10.77 -21.69 4.31
CA HIS A 128 -11.02 -20.31 4.71
C HIS A 128 -9.97 -19.31 4.18
N PHE A 129 -8.69 -19.71 4.10
CA PHE A 129 -7.67 -18.86 3.52
C PHE A 129 -7.84 -18.74 2.00
N ILE A 130 -8.18 -19.83 1.31
CA ILE A 130 -8.43 -19.82 -0.13
C ILE A 130 -9.61 -18.91 -0.49
N ASP A 131 -10.71 -18.96 0.27
CA ASP A 131 -11.85 -18.06 0.09
C ASP A 131 -11.46 -16.60 0.29
N TYR A 132 -10.67 -16.31 1.34
CA TYR A 132 -10.12 -14.98 1.56
C TYR A 132 -9.23 -14.53 0.39
N PHE A 133 -8.31 -15.38 -0.06
CA PHE A 133 -7.39 -15.05 -1.15
C PHE A 133 -8.12 -14.77 -2.46
N ARG A 134 -9.11 -15.62 -2.81
CA ARG A 134 -10.01 -15.44 -3.96
C ARG A 134 -10.75 -14.11 -3.90
N LYS A 135 -11.37 -13.82 -2.76
CA LYS A 135 -12.22 -12.63 -2.57
C LYS A 135 -11.43 -11.32 -2.62
N TYR A 136 -10.24 -11.28 -2.01
CA TYR A 136 -9.54 -10.03 -1.76
C TYR A 136 -8.29 -9.79 -2.61
N TYR A 137 -7.77 -10.78 -3.35
CA TYR A 137 -6.50 -10.62 -4.09
C TYR A 137 -6.57 -11.12 -5.54
N LEU A 138 -7.26 -12.23 -5.81
CA LEU A 138 -7.24 -12.83 -7.16
C LEU A 138 -7.95 -11.99 -8.22
N ASN A 139 -8.89 -11.13 -7.84
CA ASN A 139 -9.57 -10.20 -8.76
C ASN A 139 -8.77 -8.92 -9.04
N ARG A 140 -7.64 -8.70 -8.37
CA ARG A 140 -6.83 -7.48 -8.50
C ARG A 140 -5.31 -7.73 -8.44
N PRO A 141 -4.78 -8.73 -9.18
CA PRO A 141 -3.36 -9.09 -9.13
C PRO A 141 -2.43 -7.93 -9.50
N HIS A 142 -2.86 -7.07 -10.42
CA HIS A 142 -2.14 -5.86 -10.85
C HIS A 142 -1.78 -4.91 -9.70
N LYS A 143 -2.51 -4.94 -8.58
CA LYS A 143 -2.22 -4.06 -7.44
C LYS A 143 -1.08 -4.59 -6.56
N TRP A 144 -0.85 -5.90 -6.48
CA TRP A 144 -0.01 -6.47 -5.43
C TRP A 144 1.14 -7.34 -5.91
N ALA A 145 1.02 -8.00 -7.07
CA ALA A 145 2.08 -8.86 -7.59
C ALA A 145 3.16 -8.03 -8.32
N LEU A 146 4.43 -8.44 -8.19
CA LEU A 146 5.56 -7.71 -8.78
C LEU A 146 5.58 -7.78 -10.33
N CYS A 147 5.16 -8.89 -10.92
CA CYS A 147 5.10 -9.06 -12.37
C CYS A 147 4.28 -7.99 -13.10
N TYR A 148 3.30 -7.35 -12.45
CA TYR A 148 2.49 -6.27 -13.03
C TYR A 148 3.02 -4.86 -12.74
N ARG A 149 4.17 -4.72 -12.07
CA ARG A 149 4.79 -3.40 -11.76
C ARG A 149 5.74 -2.92 -12.85
N GLN A 150 5.57 -3.41 -14.07
CA GLN A 150 6.37 -3.05 -15.24
C GLN A 150 5.94 -1.69 -15.83
N PHE A 151 5.89 -0.67 -14.98
CA PHE A 151 5.56 0.71 -15.34
C PHE A 151 6.36 1.71 -14.46
N PRO A 152 6.44 2.99 -14.82
CA PRO A 152 7.19 3.98 -14.04
C PRO A 152 6.59 4.21 -12.65
N HIS A 153 7.18 3.59 -11.62
CA HIS A 153 6.77 3.68 -10.21
C HIS A 153 7.92 4.03 -9.26
N GLY A 154 9.05 4.49 -9.81
CA GLY A 154 10.23 4.92 -9.05
C GLY A 154 10.97 3.78 -8.33
N GLY A 155 10.73 2.51 -8.69
CA GLY A 155 11.29 1.35 -7.99
C GLY A 155 10.79 1.21 -6.54
N VAL A 156 9.74 1.94 -6.17
CA VAL A 156 9.19 1.94 -4.82
C VAL A 156 8.12 0.88 -4.71
N ASN A 157 8.31 -0.06 -3.78
CA ASN A 157 7.33 -1.12 -3.55
C ASN A 157 6.61 -1.01 -2.20
N THR A 158 7.07 -0.12 -1.32
CA THR A 158 6.58 0.00 0.07
C THR A 158 6.29 1.44 0.47
N THR A 159 5.44 1.60 1.48
CA THR A 159 5.19 2.85 2.20
C THR A 159 6.23 3.11 3.32
N GLY A 160 7.33 2.35 3.36
CA GLY A 160 8.28 2.34 4.48
C GLY A 160 8.94 3.70 4.76
N HIS A 161 9.24 4.49 3.73
CA HIS A 161 9.76 5.85 3.94
C HIS A 161 8.76 6.74 4.68
N LEU A 162 7.47 6.65 4.33
CA LEU A 162 6.40 7.43 4.97
C LEU A 162 6.20 6.99 6.42
N GLU A 163 6.18 5.67 6.67
CA GLU A 163 6.08 5.11 8.01
C GLU A 163 7.27 5.50 8.90
N SER A 164 8.49 5.43 8.35
CA SER A 164 9.72 5.86 9.04
C SER A 164 9.69 7.34 9.40
N PHE A 165 9.30 8.19 8.45
CA PHE A 165 9.12 9.62 8.67
C PHE A 165 8.08 9.89 9.77
N HIS A 166 6.90 9.28 9.69
CA HIS A 166 5.86 9.43 10.72
C HIS A 166 6.33 8.92 12.08
N ASN A 167 7.09 7.83 12.15
CA ASN A 167 7.63 7.31 13.40
C ASN A 167 8.66 8.27 14.01
N ARG A 168 9.58 8.83 13.20
CA ARG A 168 10.54 9.84 13.64
C ARG A 168 9.82 11.11 14.12
N LEU A 169 8.78 11.55 13.41
CA LEU A 169 7.96 12.67 13.82
C LEU A 169 7.28 12.46 15.16
N LYS A 170 6.62 11.33 15.33
CA LYS A 170 5.96 10.97 16.59
C LYS A 170 6.96 10.84 17.73
N LYS A 171 8.11 10.20 17.51
CA LYS A 171 9.07 9.87 18.58
C LYS A 171 9.97 11.03 18.96
N THR A 172 10.59 11.69 17.97
CA THR A 172 11.66 12.66 18.20
C THR A 172 11.09 14.05 18.46
N TRP A 173 10.23 14.54 17.58
CA TRP A 173 9.74 15.93 17.65
C TRP A 173 8.48 16.05 18.52
N LEU A 174 7.51 15.15 18.34
CA LEU A 174 6.27 15.18 19.11
C LEU A 174 6.42 14.50 20.49
N LYS A 175 7.48 13.73 20.73
CA LYS A 175 7.72 12.98 21.98
C LYS A 175 6.51 12.13 22.41
N ARG A 176 5.78 11.59 21.43
CA ARG A 176 4.52 10.84 21.58
C ARG A 176 3.40 11.61 22.31
N LYS A 177 3.52 12.92 22.46
CA LYS A 177 2.45 13.75 23.00
C LYS A 177 1.39 13.95 21.93
N VAL A 178 0.16 13.62 22.29
CA VAL A 178 -1.04 13.94 21.51
C VAL A 178 -1.46 15.39 21.79
N ASN A 179 -2.25 16.00 20.89
CA ASN A 179 -2.84 17.33 21.06
C ASN A 179 -1.82 18.47 21.26
N LYS A 180 -0.80 18.50 20.39
CA LYS A 180 0.08 19.67 20.25
C LYS A 180 -0.68 20.85 19.66
N ARG A 181 -0.28 22.07 20.03
CA ARG A 181 -0.83 23.27 19.39
C ARG A 181 -0.47 23.26 17.90
N LEU A 182 -1.33 23.86 17.08
CA LEU A 182 -1.18 23.86 15.63
C LEU A 182 0.09 24.58 15.18
N ASP A 183 0.42 25.70 15.82
CA ASP A 183 1.65 26.46 15.56
C ASP A 183 2.91 25.63 15.82
N ASP A 184 2.98 24.90 16.94
CA ASP A 184 4.10 23.99 17.22
C ASP A 184 4.26 22.92 16.12
N ILE A 185 3.14 22.36 15.64
CA ILE A 185 3.17 21.33 14.59
C ILE A 185 3.65 21.94 13.27
N ILE A 186 3.16 23.12 12.91
CA ILE A 186 3.59 23.81 11.69
C ILE A 186 5.10 24.08 11.75
N THR A 187 5.61 24.65 12.85
CA THR A 187 7.06 24.89 13.01
C THR A 187 7.86 23.60 12.83
N ILE A 188 7.46 22.49 13.45
CA ILE A 188 8.13 21.19 13.33
C ILE A 188 8.12 20.64 11.89
N LEU A 189 7.10 20.94 11.10
CA LEU A 189 6.99 20.44 9.72
C LEU A 189 7.74 21.30 8.70
N PHE A 190 8.05 22.55 9.04
CA PHE A 190 8.78 23.49 8.19
C PHE A 190 10.30 23.52 8.47
N GLU A 191 10.73 23.13 9.68
CA GLU A 191 12.14 22.98 10.08
C GLU A 191 12.73 21.61 9.72
#